data_AF-A0A1L9GX46-F1
#
_entry.id   AF-A0A1L9GX46-F1
#
_cell.length_a   1.000
_cell.length_b   1.000
_cell.length_c   1.000
_cell.angle_alpha   90.00
_cell.angle_beta   90.00
_cell.angle_gamma   90.00
#
_symmetry.space_group_name_H-M   'P 1'
#
loop_
_entity.id
_entity.type
_entity.pdbx_description
1 polymer ?
#
loop_
_entity_poly.entity_id
_entity_poly.type
_entity_poly.pdbx_seq_one_letter_code
_entity_poly.pdbx_strand_id
1 'polypeptide(L)'
;MRKVEVLEIVKNLKFDTDTTIFTDSDSTELYINRPSKLSKRFSNYDVNKNFQIWMRLGDRKFRPNHLRLLIDLNLRVRSRPDLKRKLLLAFDNIFYGSDPDEVLEELAKDKFDHYLNSIKLIGHLAQIFFVEQEYAYSKESNYLPPTLFLQGWIRQFIDSPDEIDNLTMSVANRRPPAEKYVDKENKKSKNHVEGLRPLWYLQ
;
A
#
# COMPACT_ATOMS: atom_id res chain seq x y z
N MET A 1 11.17 -2.23 9.12
CA MET A 1 10.72 -3.65 9.27
C MET A 1 10.33 -4.22 7.91
N ARG A 2 10.65 -5.49 7.62
CA ARG A 2 10.26 -6.17 6.37
C ARG A 2 8.82 -6.71 6.42
N LYS A 3 8.22 -6.93 5.24
CA LYS A 3 6.81 -7.34 5.10
C LYS A 3 6.49 -8.64 5.87
N VAL A 4 7.41 -9.60 5.85
CA VAL A 4 7.25 -10.89 6.54
C VAL A 4 7.18 -10.75 8.06
N GLU A 5 7.89 -9.77 8.63
CA GLU A 5 7.89 -9.48 10.06
C GLU A 5 6.57 -8.82 10.46
N VAL A 6 6.07 -7.86 9.67
CA VAL A 6 4.74 -7.26 9.87
C VAL A 6 3.63 -8.30 9.77
N LEU A 7 3.72 -9.23 8.81
CA LEU A 7 2.77 -10.33 8.69
C LEU A 7 2.76 -11.21 9.95
N GLU A 8 3.92 -11.48 10.54
CA GLU A 8 4.02 -12.26 11.77
C GLU A 8 3.42 -11.51 12.97
N ILE A 9 3.64 -10.20 13.07
CA ILE A 9 2.97 -9.36 14.07
C ILE A 9 1.45 -9.43 13.89
N VAL A 10 0.97 -9.29 12.65
CA VAL A 10 -0.47 -9.35 12.33
C VAL A 10 -1.08 -10.68 12.70
N LYS A 11 -0.40 -11.82 12.45
CA LYS A 11 -0.88 -13.16 12.85
C LYS A 11 -1.04 -13.28 14.36
N ASN A 12 -0.04 -12.82 15.11
CA ASN A 12 0.02 -12.90 16.57
C ASN A 12 -0.68 -11.74 17.31
N LEU A 13 -1.35 -10.84 16.58
CA LEU A 13 -1.98 -9.65 17.14
C LEU A 13 -3.06 -10.03 18.16
N LYS A 14 -2.92 -9.53 19.40
CA LYS A 14 -3.91 -9.72 20.47
C LYS A 14 -5.17 -8.91 20.19
N PHE A 15 -6.30 -9.41 20.67
CA PHE A 15 -7.55 -8.66 20.61
C PHE A 15 -7.49 -7.38 21.45
N ASP A 16 -8.14 -6.33 20.94
CA ASP A 16 -8.38 -5.04 21.59
C ASP A 16 -7.10 -4.34 22.10
N THR A 17 -5.95 -4.69 21.53
CA THR A 17 -4.65 -4.09 21.86
C THR A 17 -4.10 -3.36 20.65
N ASP A 18 -3.74 -2.08 20.82
CA ASP A 18 -3.06 -1.30 19.79
C ASP A 18 -1.58 -1.75 19.73
N THR A 19 -1.10 -2.08 18.53
CA THR A 19 0.30 -2.44 18.27
C THR A 19 0.89 -1.49 17.24
N THR A 20 1.85 -0.67 17.68
CA THR A 20 2.55 0.30 16.83
C THR A 20 3.46 -0.42 15.83
N ILE A 21 3.33 -0.05 14.56
CA ILE A 21 4.16 -0.57 13.47
C ILE A 21 5.25 0.43 13.10
N PHE A 22 4.91 1.71 13.09
CA PHE A 22 5.84 2.78 12.72
C PHE A 22 5.51 4.08 13.44
N THR A 23 6.56 4.80 13.84
CA THR A 23 6.49 6.14 14.41
C THR A 23 7.46 7.02 13.64
N ASP A 24 6.95 8.13 13.11
CA ASP A 24 7.76 9.09 12.35
C ASP A 24 8.29 10.21 13.25
N SER A 25 7.43 10.66 14.16
CA SER A 25 7.71 11.65 15.20
C SER A 25 6.75 11.40 16.36
N ASP A 26 6.92 12.08 17.50
CA ASP A 26 6.07 11.92 18.69
C ASP A 26 4.56 12.12 18.42
N SER A 27 4.22 12.85 17.36
CA SER A 27 2.83 13.13 16.98
C SER A 27 2.31 12.29 15.81
N THR A 28 3.14 11.42 15.21
CA THR A 28 2.80 10.68 13.99
C THR A 28 3.05 9.19 14.15
N GLU A 29 1.97 8.42 14.16
CA GLU A 29 1.98 6.98 14.47
C GLU A 29 1.12 6.20 13.48
N LEU A 30 1.62 5.03 13.07
CA LEU A 30 0.90 4.01 12.33
C LEU A 30 0.85 2.74 13.17
N TYR A 31 -0.35 2.24 13.46
CA TYR A 31 -0.57 1.09 14.33
C TYR A 31 -1.75 0.26 13.87
N ILE A 32 -1.82 -0.96 14.38
CA ILE A 32 -2.87 -1.93 14.06
C ILE A 32 -3.58 -2.37 15.34
N ASN A 33 -4.85 -2.73 15.18
CA ASN A 33 -5.70 -3.25 16.26
C ASN A 33 -6.60 -4.36 15.74
N ARG A 34 -6.75 -5.46 16.50
CA ARG A 34 -7.73 -6.50 16.18
C ARG A 34 -8.94 -6.39 17.12
N PRO A 35 -10.11 -5.91 16.67
CA PRO A 35 -11.28 -5.81 17.54
C PRO A 35 -11.83 -7.20 17.87
N SER A 36 -12.16 -7.47 19.14
CA SER A 36 -12.84 -8.71 19.54
C SER A 36 -14.30 -8.77 19.08
N LYS A 37 -14.93 -7.61 18.89
CA LYS A 37 -16.31 -7.48 18.44
C LYS A 37 -16.37 -6.84 17.05
N LEU A 38 -16.87 -7.60 16.09
CA LEU A 38 -17.13 -7.09 14.74
C LEU A 38 -18.40 -6.24 14.74
N SER A 39 -18.42 -5.17 13.94
CA SER A 39 -19.64 -4.40 13.72
C SER A 39 -20.63 -5.23 12.88
N LYS A 40 -21.94 -4.92 12.97
CA LYS A 40 -22.99 -5.63 12.20
C LYS A 40 -22.68 -5.71 10.69
N ARG A 41 -22.02 -4.69 10.13
CA ARG A 41 -21.64 -4.65 8.70
C ARG A 41 -20.61 -5.72 8.33
N PHE A 42 -19.80 -6.16 9.29
CA PHE A 42 -18.72 -7.12 9.10
C PHE A 42 -19.02 -8.45 9.81
N SER A 43 -20.29 -8.77 10.07
CA SER A 43 -20.68 -10.02 10.76
C SER A 43 -20.17 -11.29 10.09
N ASN A 44 -19.91 -11.23 8.78
CA ASN A 44 -19.47 -12.37 7.97
C ASN A 44 -17.93 -12.47 7.85
N TYR A 45 -17.18 -11.61 8.54
CA TYR A 45 -15.71 -11.63 8.50
C TYR A 45 -15.15 -12.56 9.57
N ASP A 46 -14.01 -13.18 9.29
CA ASP A 46 -13.27 -13.94 10.30
C ASP A 46 -12.63 -12.96 11.29
N VAL A 47 -13.11 -12.98 12.53
CA VAL A 47 -12.63 -12.12 13.62
C VAL A 47 -11.13 -12.29 13.89
N ASN A 48 -10.56 -13.47 13.60
CA ASN A 48 -9.14 -13.75 13.80
C ASN A 48 -8.24 -13.17 12.70
N LYS A 49 -8.85 -12.76 11.57
CA LYS A 49 -8.14 -12.18 10.42
C LYS A 49 -8.45 -10.70 10.22
N ASN A 50 -9.55 -10.22 10.77
CA ASN A 50 -10.00 -8.83 10.63
C ASN A 50 -9.28 -7.91 11.62
N PHE A 51 -8.12 -7.38 11.23
CA PHE A 51 -7.47 -6.27 11.92
C PHE A 51 -7.80 -4.93 11.26
N GLN A 52 -7.61 -3.86 11.99
CA GLN A 52 -7.83 -2.48 11.55
C GLN A 52 -6.51 -1.73 11.54
N ILE A 53 -6.31 -0.93 10.50
CA ILE A 53 -5.16 -0.06 10.35
C ILE A 53 -5.56 1.33 10.83
N TRP A 54 -4.76 1.92 11.70
CA TRP A 54 -5.00 3.23 12.31
C TRP A 54 -3.80 4.13 12.13
N MET A 55 -4.08 5.41 11.95
CA MET A 55 -3.09 6.47 11.85
C MET A 55 -3.42 7.57 12.86
N ARG A 56 -2.39 8.06 13.55
CA ARG A 56 -2.45 9.24 14.41
C ARG A 56 -1.59 10.34 13.79
N LEU A 57 -2.16 11.53 13.65
CA LEU A 57 -1.48 12.74 13.20
C LEU A 57 -1.86 13.87 14.18
N GLY A 58 -0.99 14.18 15.13
CA GLY A 58 -1.30 15.00 16.30
C GLY A 58 -2.49 14.40 17.07
N ASP A 59 -3.50 15.21 17.31
CA ASP A 59 -4.71 14.79 18.03
C ASP A 59 -5.69 13.97 17.16
N ARG A 60 -5.45 13.89 15.84
CA ARG A 60 -6.37 13.21 14.92
C ARG A 60 -6.02 11.73 14.81
N LYS A 61 -6.94 10.88 15.26
CA LYS A 61 -6.93 9.42 15.04
C LYS A 61 -7.96 9.03 13.98
N PHE A 62 -7.55 8.32 12.94
CA PHE A 62 -8.47 7.84 11.89
C PHE A 62 -7.95 6.56 11.22
N ARG A 63 -8.81 5.88 10.46
CA ARG A 63 -8.44 4.71 9.66
C ARG A 63 -8.15 5.16 8.22
N PRO A 64 -6.89 5.10 7.75
CA PRO A 64 -6.59 5.41 6.36
C PRO A 64 -7.24 4.38 5.44
N ASN A 65 -7.49 4.80 4.20
CA ASN A 65 -7.89 3.89 3.13
C ASN A 65 -6.82 3.86 2.04
N HIS A 66 -6.95 2.91 1.11
CA HIS A 66 -6.04 2.77 -0.03
C HIS A 66 -5.93 4.07 -0.86
N LEU A 67 -7.02 4.84 -1.02
CA LEU A 67 -6.99 6.09 -1.79
C LEU A 67 -6.02 7.12 -1.21
N ARG A 68 -5.87 7.21 0.12
CA ARG A 68 -4.91 8.15 0.73
C ARG A 68 -3.47 7.86 0.31
N LEU A 69 -3.09 6.57 0.28
CA LEU A 69 -1.78 6.13 -0.22
C LEU A 69 -1.62 6.52 -1.70
N LEU A 70 -2.61 6.20 -2.52
CA LEU A 70 -2.56 6.43 -3.96
C LEU A 70 -2.48 7.93 -4.32
N ILE A 71 -3.29 8.76 -3.65
CA ILE A 71 -3.29 10.22 -3.83
C ILE A 71 -1.95 10.83 -3.42
N ASP A 72 -1.39 10.43 -2.27
CA ASP A 72 -0.09 10.93 -1.80
C ASP A 72 1.01 10.69 -2.85
N LEU A 73 1.07 9.48 -3.40
CA LEU A 73 2.04 9.10 -4.43
C LEU A 73 1.86 9.88 -5.73
N ASN A 74 0.62 10.14 -6.14
CA ASN A 74 0.34 10.97 -7.30
C ASN A 74 0.77 12.44 -7.08
N LEU A 75 0.47 13.01 -5.91
CA LEU A 75 0.91 14.37 -5.57
C LEU A 75 2.44 14.50 -5.62
N ARG A 76 3.15 13.51 -5.07
CA ARG A 76 4.62 13.48 -5.08
C ARG A 76 5.19 13.48 -6.48
N VAL A 77 4.73 12.57 -7.36
CA VAL A 77 5.25 12.50 -8.73
C VAL A 77 4.88 13.73 -9.56
N ARG A 78 3.72 14.35 -9.30
CA ARG A 78 3.34 15.61 -9.97
C ARG A 78 4.22 16.78 -9.52
N SER A 79 4.62 16.81 -8.25
CA SER A 79 5.56 17.84 -7.74
C SER A 79 7.02 17.61 -8.15
N ARG A 80 7.45 16.34 -8.28
CA ARG A 80 8.82 15.96 -8.66
C ARG A 80 8.81 14.85 -9.73
N PRO A 81 8.46 15.19 -10.99
CA PRO A 81 8.39 14.20 -12.07
C PRO A 81 9.74 13.51 -12.33
N ASP A 82 10.85 14.19 -12.03
CA ASP A 82 12.21 13.67 -12.12
C ASP A 82 12.46 12.46 -11.19
N LEU A 83 11.74 12.38 -10.07
CA LEU A 83 11.85 11.28 -9.10
C LEU A 83 10.94 10.09 -9.41
N LYS A 84 10.12 10.15 -10.46
CA LYS A 84 9.14 9.10 -10.82
C LYS A 84 9.75 7.69 -10.79
N ARG A 85 10.88 7.49 -11.47
CA ARG A 85 11.52 6.19 -11.58
C ARG A 85 12.03 5.68 -10.22
N LYS A 86 12.57 6.57 -9.39
CA LYS A 86 13.03 6.24 -8.04
C LYS A 86 11.84 5.82 -7.15
N LEU A 87 10.74 6.58 -7.21
CA LEU A 87 9.50 6.25 -6.48
C LEU A 87 8.95 4.88 -6.91
N LEU A 88 8.80 4.63 -8.21
CA LEU A 88 8.32 3.35 -8.71
C LEU A 88 9.19 2.18 -8.23
N LEU A 89 10.52 2.32 -8.32
CA LEU A 89 11.45 1.28 -7.91
C LEU A 89 11.36 1.01 -6.40
N ALA A 90 11.26 2.04 -5.58
CA ALA A 90 11.14 1.89 -4.14
C ALA A 90 9.86 1.14 -3.75
N PHE A 91 8.71 1.49 -4.34
CA PHE A 91 7.45 0.82 -4.04
C PHE A 91 7.37 -0.60 -4.62
N ASP A 92 8.00 -0.87 -5.76
CA ASP A 92 8.22 -2.24 -6.23
C ASP A 92 9.03 -3.05 -5.20
N ASN A 93 10.12 -2.50 -4.67
CA ASN A 93 10.94 -3.18 -3.66
C ASN A 93 10.16 -3.44 -2.35
N ILE A 94 9.33 -2.50 -1.89
CA ILE A 94 8.44 -2.70 -0.72
C ILE A 94 7.46 -3.86 -1.00
N PHE A 95 6.85 -3.87 -2.19
CA PHE A 95 5.94 -4.94 -2.60
C PHE A 95 6.64 -6.32 -2.59
N TYR A 96 7.88 -6.39 -3.09
CA TYR A 96 8.72 -7.59 -3.08
C TYR A 96 9.28 -7.95 -1.69
N GLY A 97 9.05 -7.12 -0.67
CA GLY A 97 9.30 -7.44 0.73
C GLY A 97 10.50 -6.73 1.38
N SER A 98 11.14 -5.80 0.67
CA SER A 98 12.17 -4.94 1.26
C SER A 98 11.62 -4.05 2.37
N ASP A 99 12.51 -3.59 3.24
CA ASP A 99 12.18 -2.69 4.34
C ASP A 99 11.86 -1.27 3.81
N PRO A 100 10.69 -0.69 4.13
CA PRO A 100 10.36 0.68 3.75
C PRO A 100 11.37 1.72 4.23
N ASP A 101 11.98 1.53 5.41
CA ASP A 101 12.93 2.50 5.96
C ASP A 101 14.22 2.57 5.13
N GLU A 102 14.70 1.41 4.65
CA GLU A 102 15.90 1.30 3.84
C GLU A 102 15.67 1.83 2.42
N VAL A 103 14.59 1.37 1.76
CA VAL A 103 14.36 1.70 0.33
C VAL A 103 13.89 3.13 0.11
N LEU A 104 13.38 3.79 1.15
CA LEU A 104 12.93 5.19 1.10
C LEU A 104 13.91 6.17 1.74
N GLU A 105 15.06 5.72 2.24
CA GLU A 105 16.03 6.58 2.92
C GLU A 105 16.46 7.77 2.04
N GLU A 106 16.85 7.50 0.79
CA GLU A 106 17.27 8.53 -0.15
C GLU A 106 16.11 9.44 -0.55
N LEU A 107 14.92 8.87 -0.80
CA LEU A 107 13.72 9.64 -1.15
C LEU A 107 13.23 10.52 0.01
N ALA A 108 13.54 10.16 1.26
CA ALA A 108 13.18 10.98 2.42
C ALA A 108 14.04 12.26 2.54
N LYS A 109 15.20 12.31 1.86
CA LYS A 109 16.07 13.50 1.80
C LYS A 109 15.58 14.51 0.75
N ASP A 110 14.80 14.07 -0.22
CA ASP A 110 14.22 14.92 -1.25
C ASP A 110 13.07 15.79 -0.70
N LYS A 111 13.06 17.07 -1.09
CA LYS A 111 11.91 17.95 -0.87
C LYS A 111 10.83 17.67 -1.92
N PHE A 112 9.64 17.30 -1.43
CA PHE A 112 8.42 17.25 -2.22
C PHE A 112 7.55 18.44 -1.83
N ASP A 113 7.04 19.19 -2.80
CA ASP A 113 6.19 20.35 -2.50
C ASP A 113 4.75 19.92 -2.18
N HIS A 114 4.29 18.82 -2.75
CA HIS A 114 2.94 18.29 -2.52
C HIS A 114 2.99 16.85 -1.99
N TYR A 115 2.46 16.65 -0.78
CA TYR A 115 2.32 15.35 -0.13
C TYR A 115 1.30 15.46 1.03
N LEU A 116 0.79 14.32 1.52
CA LEU A 116 -0.12 14.26 2.66
C LEU A 116 0.61 13.85 3.95
N ASN A 117 1.56 12.93 3.87
CA ASN A 117 2.38 12.47 5.00
C ASN A 117 3.83 12.24 4.56
N SER A 118 4.77 12.01 5.49
CA SER A 118 6.15 11.66 5.15
C SER A 118 6.22 10.41 4.26
N ILE A 119 7.24 10.34 3.41
CA ILE A 119 7.37 9.22 2.47
C ILE A 119 7.56 7.89 3.21
N LYS A 120 8.27 7.90 4.34
CA LYS A 120 8.46 6.73 5.20
C LYS A 120 7.13 6.20 5.72
N LEU A 121 6.28 7.08 6.26
CA LEU A 121 4.95 6.68 6.71
C LEU A 121 4.12 6.07 5.57
N ILE A 122 4.21 6.63 4.36
CA ILE A 122 3.50 6.13 3.18
C ILE A 122 4.02 4.76 2.74
N GLY A 123 5.34 4.51 2.84
CA GLY A 123 5.95 3.21 2.61
C GLY A 123 5.47 2.14 3.59
N HIS A 124 5.49 2.45 4.89
CA HIS A 124 4.96 1.54 5.93
C HIS A 124 3.45 1.32 5.75
N LEU A 125 2.69 2.34 5.39
CA LEU A 125 1.27 2.21 5.09
C LEU A 125 1.01 1.26 3.91
N ALA A 126 1.79 1.38 2.82
CA ALA A 126 1.69 0.46 1.69
C ALA A 126 2.01 -0.98 2.10
N GLN A 127 3.07 -1.18 2.90
CA GLN A 127 3.44 -2.49 3.42
C GLN A 127 2.31 -3.14 4.23
N ILE A 128 1.68 -2.39 5.14
CA ILE A 128 0.55 -2.92 5.95
C ILE A 128 -0.67 -3.22 5.06
N PHE A 129 -0.97 -2.41 4.03
CA PHE A 129 -2.06 -2.74 3.10
C PHE A 129 -1.78 -3.99 2.27
N PHE A 130 -0.51 -4.25 1.89
CA PHE A 130 -0.17 -5.54 1.28
C PHE A 130 -0.41 -6.70 2.25
N VAL A 131 -0.02 -6.55 3.53
CA VAL A 131 -0.28 -7.56 4.55
C VAL A 131 -1.79 -7.76 4.78
N GLU A 132 -2.58 -6.69 4.78
CA GLU A 132 -4.05 -6.76 4.88
C GLU A 132 -4.63 -7.60 3.73
N GLN A 133 -4.22 -7.33 2.50
CA GLN A 133 -4.68 -8.10 1.33
C GLN A 133 -4.20 -9.54 1.33
N GLU A 134 -2.99 -9.81 1.84
CA GLU A 134 -2.45 -11.16 1.93
C GLU A 134 -3.14 -12.00 3.02
N TYR A 135 -3.41 -11.41 4.18
CA TYR A 135 -3.89 -12.13 5.35
C TYR A 135 -5.42 -12.14 5.48
N ALA A 136 -6.09 -11.03 5.19
CA ALA A 136 -7.52 -10.85 5.45
C ALA A 136 -8.41 -11.13 4.22
N TYR A 137 -7.86 -11.16 3.01
CA TYR A 137 -8.64 -11.42 1.81
C TYR A 137 -9.05 -12.89 1.72
N SER A 138 -10.35 -13.16 1.81
CA SER A 138 -10.91 -14.51 1.84
C SER A 138 -11.52 -14.98 0.51
N LYS A 139 -11.65 -14.09 -0.46
CA LYS A 139 -12.26 -14.39 -1.77
C LYS A 139 -11.18 -14.81 -2.77
N GLU A 140 -11.62 -15.46 -3.85
CA GLU A 140 -10.71 -15.67 -4.97
C GLU A 140 -10.40 -14.33 -5.65
N SER A 141 -9.12 -14.05 -5.84
CA SER A 141 -8.65 -12.88 -6.59
C SER A 141 -8.41 -13.22 -8.06
N ASN A 142 -8.66 -12.27 -8.95
CA ASN A 142 -8.23 -12.33 -10.37
C ASN A 142 -6.70 -12.16 -10.53
N TYR A 143 -6.01 -11.84 -9.44
CA TYR A 143 -4.57 -11.62 -9.40
C TYR A 143 -3.89 -12.67 -8.52
N LEU A 144 -2.73 -13.13 -8.97
CA LEU A 144 -1.85 -13.99 -8.19
C LEU A 144 -0.42 -13.43 -8.24
N PRO A 145 0.10 -12.87 -7.12
CA PRO A 145 -0.54 -12.77 -5.79
C PRO A 145 -1.72 -11.78 -5.74
N PRO A 146 -2.66 -11.90 -4.77
CA PRO A 146 -3.78 -10.96 -4.62
C PRO A 146 -3.35 -9.51 -4.42
N THR A 147 -2.21 -9.31 -3.74
CA THR A 147 -1.58 -8.01 -3.48
C THR A 147 -1.20 -7.24 -4.76
N LEU A 148 -1.08 -7.93 -5.89
CA LEU A 148 -0.78 -7.32 -7.19
C LEU A 148 -1.89 -6.35 -7.64
N PHE A 149 -3.13 -6.50 -7.15
CA PHE A 149 -4.19 -5.52 -7.40
C PHE A 149 -3.82 -4.13 -6.86
N LEU A 150 -3.38 -4.04 -5.60
CA LEU A 150 -2.94 -2.77 -5.02
C LEU A 150 -1.65 -2.29 -5.67
N GLN A 151 -0.70 -3.19 -5.94
CA GLN A 151 0.56 -2.80 -6.58
C GLN A 151 0.33 -2.21 -7.98
N GLY A 152 -0.59 -2.79 -8.76
CA GLY A 152 -0.99 -2.22 -10.05
C GLY A 152 -1.51 -0.80 -9.93
N TRP A 153 -2.33 -0.53 -8.90
CA TRP A 153 -2.81 0.82 -8.63
C TRP A 153 -1.71 1.78 -8.17
N ILE A 154 -0.77 1.33 -7.32
CA ILE A 154 0.40 2.13 -6.92
C ILE A 154 1.21 2.53 -8.15
N ARG A 155 1.55 1.56 -9.02
CA ARG A 155 2.25 1.81 -10.29
C ARG A 155 1.49 2.80 -11.17
N GLN A 156 0.19 2.61 -11.30
CA GLN A 156 -0.66 3.50 -12.11
C GLN A 156 -0.76 4.91 -11.57
N PHE A 157 -0.90 5.11 -10.26
CA PHE A 157 -0.98 6.45 -9.67
C PHE A 157 0.35 7.20 -9.75
N ILE A 158 1.49 6.50 -9.82
CA ILE A 158 2.80 7.11 -10.01
C ILE A 158 3.11 7.36 -11.50
N ASP A 159 2.70 6.47 -12.41
CA ASP A 159 3.10 6.56 -13.83
C ASP A 159 2.06 7.18 -14.77
N SER A 160 0.76 7.09 -14.45
CA SER A 160 -0.28 7.46 -15.42
C SER A 160 -0.26 8.95 -15.76
N PRO A 161 -0.42 9.32 -17.06
CA PRO A 161 -0.67 10.71 -17.44
C PRO A 161 -2.07 11.19 -17.01
N ASP A 162 -2.99 10.28 -16.71
CA ASP A 162 -4.39 10.59 -16.38
C ASP A 162 -4.51 11.57 -15.20
N GLU A 163 -5.57 12.38 -15.26
CA GLU A 163 -5.96 13.27 -14.17
C GLU A 163 -6.31 12.48 -12.90
N ILE A 164 -5.98 13.05 -11.75
CA ILE A 164 -6.21 12.42 -10.45
C ILE A 164 -7.71 12.11 -10.22
N ASP A 165 -8.61 12.93 -10.75
CA ASP A 165 -10.06 12.70 -10.66
C ASP A 165 -10.48 11.42 -11.39
N ASN A 166 -9.95 11.18 -12.60
CA ASN A 166 -10.23 9.97 -13.37
C ASN A 166 -9.67 8.71 -12.69
N LEU A 167 -8.47 8.81 -12.11
CA LEU A 167 -7.84 7.73 -11.36
C LEU A 167 -8.64 7.39 -10.10
N THR A 168 -8.99 8.41 -9.30
CA THR A 168 -9.75 8.24 -8.05
C THR A 168 -11.16 7.71 -8.31
N MET A 169 -11.85 8.21 -9.33
CA MET A 169 -13.16 7.70 -9.76
C MET A 169 -13.08 6.24 -10.23
N SER A 170 -11.99 5.84 -10.89
CA SER A 170 -11.81 4.45 -11.30
C SER A 170 -11.65 3.51 -10.10
N VAL A 171 -10.87 3.91 -9.10
CA VAL A 171 -10.71 3.18 -7.83
C VAL A 171 -12.05 3.12 -7.08
N ALA A 172 -12.77 4.25 -6.97
CA ALA A 172 -14.06 4.32 -6.28
C ALA A 172 -15.11 3.40 -6.94
N ASN A 173 -15.09 3.31 -8.27
CA ASN A 173 -15.94 2.40 -9.05
C ASN A 173 -15.42 0.96 -9.10
N ARG A 174 -14.40 0.61 -8.30
CA ARG A 174 -13.83 -0.74 -8.19
C ARG A 174 -13.33 -1.30 -9.52
N ARG A 175 -12.86 -0.43 -10.43
CA ARG A 175 -12.20 -0.88 -11.65
C ARG A 175 -10.87 -1.55 -11.29
N PRO A 176 -10.40 -2.51 -12.09
CA PRO A 176 -9.03 -3.00 -11.99
C PRO A 176 -8.02 -1.93 -12.42
N PRO A 177 -6.77 -1.99 -11.93
CA PRO A 177 -5.70 -1.19 -12.52
C PRO A 177 -5.48 -1.60 -13.98
N ALA A 178 -4.90 -0.70 -14.78
CA ALA A 178 -4.62 -0.96 -16.18
C ALA A 178 -3.70 -2.18 -16.35
N GLU A 179 -4.02 -3.02 -17.35
CA GLU A 179 -3.35 -4.32 -17.54
C GLU A 179 -1.83 -4.18 -17.66
N LYS A 180 -1.33 -3.13 -18.32
CA LYS A 180 0.11 -2.89 -18.51
C LYS A 180 0.93 -2.86 -17.21
N TYR A 181 0.31 -2.62 -16.05
CA TYR A 181 1.00 -2.55 -14.76
C TYR A 181 1.05 -3.89 -14.01
N VAL A 182 0.31 -4.89 -14.49
CA VAL A 182 0.06 -6.15 -13.75
C VAL A 182 0.13 -7.39 -14.61
N ASP A 183 -0.11 -7.31 -15.92
CA ASP A 183 -0.35 -8.47 -16.80
C ASP A 183 0.83 -9.42 -16.90
N LYS A 184 2.06 -8.91 -17.00
CA LYS A 184 3.26 -9.75 -17.08
C LYS A 184 3.63 -10.38 -15.74
N GLU A 185 3.21 -9.80 -14.63
CA GLU A 185 3.53 -10.30 -13.29
C GLU A 185 2.41 -11.16 -12.69
N ASN A 186 1.18 -11.02 -13.18
CA ASN A 186 0.05 -11.80 -12.72
C ASN A 186 0.16 -13.25 -13.18
N LYS A 187 0.39 -14.19 -12.25
CA LYS A 187 0.48 -15.63 -12.56
C LYS A 187 -0.81 -16.23 -13.13
N LYS A 188 -1.95 -15.54 -13.02
CA LYS A 188 -3.22 -15.94 -13.66
C LYS A 188 -3.38 -15.41 -15.09
N SER A 189 -2.49 -14.54 -15.56
CA SER A 189 -2.53 -13.93 -16.88
C SER A 189 -1.88 -14.83 -17.94
N LYS A 190 -2.42 -14.83 -19.16
CA LYS A 190 -1.78 -15.44 -20.33
C LYS A 190 -0.47 -14.75 -20.75
N ASN A 191 -0.29 -13.49 -20.33
CA ASN A 191 0.90 -12.69 -20.63
C ASN A 191 1.99 -12.83 -19.55
N HIS A 192 1.83 -13.75 -18.58
CA HIS A 192 2.78 -13.90 -17.49
C HIS A 192 4.19 -14.21 -17.99
N VAL A 193 5.19 -13.52 -17.44
CA VAL A 193 6.60 -13.68 -17.76
C VAL A 193 7.41 -13.79 -16.47
N GLU A 194 8.29 -14.77 -16.40
CA GLU A 194 9.27 -14.91 -15.32
C GLU A 194 10.51 -14.03 -15.57
N GLY A 195 11.21 -13.64 -14.49
CA GLY A 195 12.47 -12.88 -14.62
C GLY A 195 12.29 -11.47 -15.17
N LEU A 196 11.18 -10.81 -14.84
CA LEU A 196 10.91 -9.44 -15.26
C LEU A 196 12.02 -8.48 -14.85
N ARG A 197 12.43 -7.62 -15.78
CA ARG A 197 13.34 -6.51 -15.47
C ARG A 197 12.63 -5.50 -14.57
N PRO A 198 13.35 -4.79 -13.68
CA PRO A 198 12.76 -3.72 -12.90
C PRO A 198 12.04 -2.70 -13.79
N LEU A 199 10.88 -2.21 -13.35
CA LEU A 199 10.08 -1.22 -14.08
C LEU A 199 9.67 -1.63 -15.50
N TRP A 200 9.46 -2.93 -15.75
CA TRP A 200 9.09 -3.50 -17.05
C TRP A 200 7.84 -2.87 -17.69
N TYR A 201 6.96 -2.28 -16.89
CA TYR A 201 5.71 -1.65 -17.29
C TYR A 201 5.86 -0.20 -17.78
N LEU A 202 7.09 0.33 -17.81
CA LEU A 202 7.42 1.64 -18.39
C LEU A 202 7.82 1.58 -19.87
N GLN A 203 7.80 0.38 -20.47
CA GLN A 203 8.17 0.13 -21.86
C GLN A 203 7.03 0.48 -22.82
#